data_AF-A0A8J9WPR8-F1
#
_entry.id   AF-A0A8J9WPR8-F1
#
_cell.length_a   1.000
_cell.length_b   1.000
_cell.length_c   1.000
_cell.angle_alpha   90.00
_cell.angle_beta   90.00
_cell.angle_gamma   90.00
#
_symmetry.space_group_name_H-M   'P 1'
#
loop_
_entity.id
_entity.type
_entity.pdbx_description
1 polymer ?
#
loop_
_entity_poly.entity_id
_entity_poly.type
_entity_poly.pdbx_seq_one_letter_code
_entity_poly.pdbx_strand_id
1 'polypeptide(L)'
;MSSITANGSMEDADAPVVIGVLALQGAFREHIAHLNRLPGVSSVEVRNKEQLANLDGLIIPGGESTTMANIAQRWGLIPELKNFAEQGRPMWGTCAGLIFLADRATGQKEGGQALLGGLDCKVHRNFFGAQINSFETELPVPQALKAFESGPQGFRAMFIRAPAILEAGPSVEVLSEYRLTPSEQAVSNGLEKVSVAVRSKNLLATAFHPELTEDCRWHKAFVDMVREGLSRDGKEGLPQGSGSLGTGSLSDRGSGKLPADLPVYKADDKL
;
A
#
# COMPACT_ATOMS: atom_id res chain seq x y z
N MET A 1 5.16 14.44 57.16
CA MET A 1 4.61 15.21 56.02
C MET A 1 5.34 14.77 54.78
N SER A 2 4.56 14.29 53.83
CA SER A 2 4.95 13.58 52.62
C SER A 2 5.48 14.52 51.53
N SER A 3 6.44 14.06 50.73
CA SER A 3 6.45 14.35 49.30
C SER A 3 7.29 13.31 48.56
N ILE A 4 6.63 12.24 48.14
CA ILE A 4 7.10 11.37 47.06
C ILE A 4 6.83 12.16 45.78
N THR A 5 7.87 12.62 45.10
CA THR A 5 7.76 13.13 43.73
C THR A 5 7.60 11.92 42.82
N ALA A 6 6.36 11.68 42.39
CA ALA A 6 6.06 10.76 41.30
C ALA A 6 6.64 11.34 40.01
N ASN A 7 7.71 10.71 39.50
CA ASN A 7 8.06 10.83 38.09
C ASN A 7 6.97 10.09 37.30
N GLY A 8 6.02 10.87 36.77
CA GLY A 8 5.06 10.39 35.80
C GLY A 8 5.80 9.95 34.53
N SER A 9 5.75 8.65 34.27
CA SER A 9 6.11 8.01 33.02
C SER A 9 5.31 8.62 31.86
N MET A 10 5.96 9.45 31.05
CA MET A 10 5.53 9.76 29.69
C MET A 10 6.31 8.86 28.75
N GLU A 11 5.73 7.71 28.39
CA GLU A 11 5.98 6.96 27.15
C GLU A 11 5.11 5.71 27.20
N ASP A 12 3.78 5.89 27.08
CA ASP A 12 2.97 4.87 26.41
C ASP A 12 3.39 4.93 24.94
N ALA A 13 4.49 4.24 24.60
CA ALA A 13 4.88 4.04 23.22
C ALA A 13 3.85 3.10 22.60
N ASP A 14 2.83 3.68 21.98
CA ASP A 14 1.90 2.95 21.12
C ASP A 14 2.75 2.10 20.16
N ALA A 15 2.48 0.79 20.11
CA ALA A 15 3.31 -0.14 19.35
C ALA A 15 3.39 0.34 17.89
N PRO A 16 4.57 0.30 17.25
CA PRO A 16 4.71 0.81 15.90
C PRO A 16 3.80 0.03 14.94
N VAL A 17 3.15 0.75 14.03
CA VAL A 17 2.35 0.14 12.96
C VAL A 17 3.29 -0.60 12.01
N VAL A 18 3.03 -1.87 11.75
CA VAL A 18 3.87 -2.73 10.92
C VAL A 18 3.28 -2.84 9.51
N ILE A 19 3.95 -2.28 8.52
CA ILE A 19 3.51 -2.30 7.12
C ILE A 19 4.44 -3.17 6.28
N GLY A 20 3.87 -4.18 5.63
CA GLY A 20 4.60 -4.99 4.66
C GLY A 20 4.69 -4.29 3.30
N VAL A 21 5.77 -4.54 2.57
CA VAL A 21 5.88 -4.23 1.13
C VAL A 21 6.23 -5.52 0.40
N LEU A 22 5.39 -5.92 -0.57
CA LEU A 22 5.62 -7.13 -1.35
C LEU A 22 6.90 -7.00 -2.17
N ALA A 23 7.91 -7.80 -1.85
CA ALA A 23 9.28 -7.68 -2.35
C ALA A 23 9.65 -8.83 -3.32
N LEU A 24 8.72 -9.19 -4.21
CA LEU A 24 8.93 -10.22 -5.24
C LEU A 24 9.61 -9.65 -6.49
N GLN A 25 9.23 -8.44 -6.86
CA GLN A 25 9.73 -7.69 -8.00
C GLN A 25 9.27 -6.22 -7.84
N GLY A 26 10.02 -5.25 -8.39
CA GLY A 26 9.56 -3.86 -8.46
C GLY A 26 10.21 -2.91 -7.46
N ALA A 27 9.62 -1.73 -7.30
CA ALA A 27 10.15 -0.59 -6.53
C ALA A 27 9.86 -0.68 -5.01
N PHE A 28 10.05 -1.86 -4.41
CA PHE A 28 9.75 -2.06 -2.98
C PHE A 28 10.67 -1.26 -2.05
N ARG A 29 11.92 -1.01 -2.46
CA ARG A 29 12.94 -0.32 -1.65
C ARG A 29 12.56 1.15 -1.42
N GLU A 30 12.04 1.79 -2.46
CA GLU A 30 11.60 3.18 -2.44
C GLU A 30 10.36 3.34 -1.55
N HIS A 31 9.42 2.41 -1.60
CA HIS A 31 8.29 2.38 -0.65
C HIS A 31 8.76 2.23 0.81
N ILE A 32 9.70 1.31 1.07
CA ILE A 32 10.27 1.10 2.40
C ILE A 32 10.98 2.37 2.90
N ALA A 33 11.76 3.02 2.05
CA ALA A 33 12.44 4.27 2.40
C ALA A 33 11.45 5.35 2.84
N HIS A 34 10.32 5.48 2.14
CA HIS A 34 9.26 6.41 2.54
C HIS A 34 8.57 6.02 3.85
N LEU A 35 8.24 4.74 4.03
CA LEU A 35 7.62 4.26 5.28
C LEU A 35 8.52 4.52 6.49
N ASN A 36 9.82 4.27 6.37
CA ASN A 36 10.79 4.48 7.45
C ASN A 36 11.02 5.96 7.83
N ARG A 37 10.56 6.90 6.99
CA ARG A 37 10.56 8.34 7.32
C ARG A 37 9.35 8.75 8.17
N LEU A 38 8.34 7.89 8.29
CA LEU A 38 7.10 8.20 9.00
C LEU A 38 7.21 7.75 10.47
N PRO A 39 6.81 8.61 11.43
CA PRO A 39 6.90 8.28 12.85
C PRO A 39 5.91 7.17 13.23
N GLY A 40 6.36 6.25 14.08
CA GLY A 40 5.55 5.13 14.58
C GLY A 40 5.19 4.10 13.51
N VAL A 41 6.03 3.96 12.48
CA VAL A 41 5.88 2.97 11.40
C VAL A 41 7.13 2.10 11.33
N SER A 42 6.92 0.79 11.26
CA SER A 42 7.95 -0.21 10.95
C SER A 42 7.60 -0.87 9.61
N SER A 43 8.59 -1.07 8.73
CA SER A 43 8.37 -1.67 7.42
C SER A 43 9.03 -3.04 7.30
N VAL A 44 8.38 -3.96 6.59
CA VAL A 44 8.84 -5.34 6.40
C VAL A 44 8.83 -5.71 4.92
N GLU A 45 9.92 -6.27 4.41
CA GLU A 45 9.95 -6.88 3.08
C GLU A 45 9.21 -8.22 3.11
N VAL A 46 8.14 -8.33 2.34
CA VAL A 46 7.34 -9.56 2.25
C VAL A 46 7.77 -10.36 1.02
N ARG A 47 8.47 -11.46 1.24
CA ARG A 47 8.92 -12.42 0.22
C ARG A 47 8.24 -13.77 0.36
N ASN A 48 7.72 -14.11 1.53
CA ASN A 48 7.04 -15.37 1.79
C ASN A 48 5.77 -15.16 2.64
N LYS A 49 5.00 -16.24 2.83
CA LYS A 49 3.71 -16.19 3.51
C LYS A 49 3.85 -15.94 5.01
N GLU A 50 4.92 -16.42 5.62
CA GLU A 50 5.17 -16.24 7.05
C GLU A 50 5.34 -14.76 7.41
N GLN A 51 5.88 -13.96 6.48
CA GLN A 51 6.05 -12.52 6.64
C GLN A 51 4.75 -11.72 6.49
N LEU A 52 3.66 -12.33 6.03
CA LEU A 52 2.32 -11.68 6.04
C LEU A 52 1.68 -11.71 7.43
N ALA A 53 2.18 -12.57 8.32
CA ALA A 53 1.71 -12.65 9.69
C ALA A 53 2.07 -11.35 10.44
N ASN A 54 1.15 -10.86 11.27
CA ASN A 54 1.33 -9.70 12.15
C ASN A 54 1.59 -8.36 11.46
N LEU A 55 1.27 -8.21 10.17
CA LEU A 55 1.25 -6.89 9.52
C LEU A 55 -0.07 -6.15 9.82
N ASP A 56 -0.02 -4.85 9.91
CA ASP A 56 -1.23 -4.02 10.01
C ASP A 56 -1.70 -3.56 8.63
N GLY A 57 -0.80 -3.52 7.64
CA GLY A 57 -1.13 -3.22 6.26
C GLY A 57 -0.10 -3.75 5.26
N LEU A 58 -0.46 -3.74 3.98
CA LEU A 58 0.39 -4.25 2.90
C LEU A 58 0.42 -3.31 1.69
N ILE A 59 1.60 -2.99 1.18
CA ILE A 59 1.81 -2.34 -0.12
C ILE A 59 2.18 -3.41 -1.16
N ILE A 60 1.48 -3.37 -2.30
CA ILE A 60 1.80 -4.14 -3.50
C ILE A 60 2.40 -3.14 -4.51
N PRO A 61 3.74 -3.13 -4.68
CA PRO A 61 4.43 -2.09 -5.43
C PRO A 61 4.23 -2.22 -6.94
N GLY A 62 4.68 -1.18 -7.67
CA GLY A 62 4.76 -1.19 -9.12
C GLY A 62 5.86 -2.12 -9.64
N GLY A 63 5.73 -2.60 -10.88
CA GLY A 63 6.63 -3.61 -11.44
C GLY A 63 6.14 -4.21 -12.76
N GLU A 64 6.70 -5.36 -13.12
CA GLU A 64 6.18 -6.20 -14.19
C GLU A 64 5.13 -7.15 -13.61
N SER A 65 3.86 -6.78 -13.82
CA SER A 65 2.72 -7.39 -13.14
C SER A 65 2.55 -8.88 -13.46
N THR A 66 2.94 -9.34 -14.66
CA THR A 66 2.88 -10.76 -15.03
C THR A 66 3.92 -11.59 -14.27
N THR A 67 5.15 -11.09 -14.16
CA THR A 67 6.24 -11.71 -13.39
C THR A 67 5.89 -11.75 -11.92
N MET A 68 5.40 -10.65 -11.36
CA MET A 68 4.94 -10.60 -9.96
C MET A 68 3.85 -11.63 -9.69
N ALA A 69 2.83 -11.72 -10.54
CA ALA A 69 1.75 -12.71 -10.42
C ALA A 69 2.28 -14.15 -10.53
N ASN A 70 3.19 -14.43 -11.47
CA ASN A 70 3.79 -15.75 -11.65
C ASN A 70 4.63 -16.17 -10.43
N ILE A 71 5.43 -15.26 -9.87
CA ILE A 71 6.22 -15.54 -8.66
C ILE A 71 5.28 -15.77 -7.46
N ALA A 72 4.30 -14.90 -7.27
CA ALA A 72 3.32 -15.04 -6.19
C ALA A 72 2.54 -16.36 -6.27
N GLN A 73 2.17 -16.79 -7.48
CA GLN A 73 1.51 -18.08 -7.69
C GLN A 73 2.43 -19.26 -7.39
N ARG A 74 3.67 -19.24 -7.90
CA ARG A 74 4.66 -20.30 -7.65
C ARG A 74 4.99 -20.47 -6.17
N TRP A 75 4.94 -19.39 -5.40
CA TRP A 75 5.26 -19.41 -3.96
C TRP A 75 4.03 -19.53 -3.07
N GLY A 76 2.84 -19.75 -3.65
CA GLY A 76 1.61 -19.94 -2.88
C GLY A 76 1.17 -18.68 -2.12
N LEU A 77 1.57 -17.48 -2.57
CA LEU A 77 1.21 -16.21 -1.94
C LEU A 77 -0.18 -15.71 -2.34
N ILE A 78 -0.71 -16.13 -3.49
CA ILE A 78 -2.03 -15.67 -3.96
C ILE A 78 -3.14 -15.92 -2.94
N PRO A 79 -3.30 -17.14 -2.37
CA PRO A 79 -4.34 -17.39 -1.38
C PRO A 79 -4.16 -16.54 -0.11
N GLU A 80 -2.91 -16.36 0.32
CA GLU A 80 -2.59 -15.59 1.54
C GLU A 80 -2.87 -14.10 1.37
N LEU A 81 -2.57 -13.54 0.19
CA LEU A 81 -2.90 -12.16 -0.15
C LEU A 81 -4.42 -11.95 -0.24
N LYS A 82 -5.18 -12.96 -0.72
CA LYS A 82 -6.64 -12.89 -0.75
C LYS A 82 -7.22 -12.91 0.66
N ASN A 83 -6.73 -13.83 1.50
CA ASN A 83 -7.11 -13.91 2.91
C ASN A 83 -6.78 -12.59 3.64
N PHE A 84 -5.63 -11.98 3.37
CA PHE A 84 -5.28 -10.66 3.90
C PHE A 84 -6.31 -9.59 3.53
N ALA A 85 -6.75 -9.57 2.26
CA ALA A 85 -7.77 -8.66 1.76
C ALA A 85 -9.14 -8.89 2.43
N GLU A 86 -9.55 -10.16 2.53
CA GLU A 86 -10.83 -10.60 3.07
C GLU A 86 -10.96 -10.33 4.58
N GLN A 87 -9.84 -10.31 5.31
CA GLN A 87 -9.77 -9.88 6.71
C GLN A 87 -10.01 -8.38 6.90
N GLY A 88 -10.19 -7.61 5.82
CA GLY A 88 -10.38 -6.16 5.90
C GLY A 88 -9.11 -5.38 6.24
N ARG A 89 -7.94 -6.04 6.24
CA ARG A 89 -6.66 -5.38 6.52
C ARG A 89 -6.30 -4.44 5.37
N PRO A 90 -5.83 -3.22 5.66
CA PRO A 90 -5.53 -2.26 4.60
C PRO A 90 -4.47 -2.71 3.60
N MET A 91 -4.78 -2.55 2.32
CA MET A 91 -3.84 -2.82 1.23
C MET A 91 -3.75 -1.66 0.25
N TRP A 92 -2.55 -1.41 -0.26
CA TRP A 92 -2.30 -0.38 -1.26
C TRP A 92 -1.61 -0.94 -2.49
N GLY A 93 -2.28 -0.90 -3.63
CA GLY A 93 -1.71 -1.29 -4.92
C GLY A 93 -1.23 -0.08 -5.73
N THR A 94 0.07 -0.02 -6.05
CA THR A 94 0.63 1.04 -6.91
C THR A 94 1.00 0.47 -8.29
N CYS A 95 0.61 1.13 -9.38
CA CYS A 95 0.89 0.70 -10.75
C CYS A 95 0.52 -0.78 -11.00
N ALA A 96 1.49 -1.71 -11.02
CA ALA A 96 1.24 -3.15 -11.12
C ALA A 96 0.35 -3.69 -9.99
N GLY A 97 0.50 -3.17 -8.77
CA GLY A 97 -0.34 -3.52 -7.64
C GLY A 97 -1.80 -3.10 -7.82
N LEU A 98 -2.06 -1.95 -8.46
CA LEU A 98 -3.44 -1.53 -8.82
C LEU A 98 -4.08 -2.57 -9.75
N ILE A 99 -3.35 -3.02 -10.77
CA ILE A 99 -3.85 -4.07 -11.68
C ILE A 99 -4.17 -5.33 -10.88
N PHE A 100 -3.34 -5.68 -9.89
CA PHE A 100 -3.54 -6.88 -9.07
C PHE A 100 -4.80 -6.81 -8.20
N LEU A 101 -5.11 -5.64 -7.62
CA LEU A 101 -6.29 -5.45 -6.77
C LEU A 101 -7.61 -5.32 -7.54
N ALA A 102 -7.57 -4.96 -8.83
CA ALA A 102 -8.76 -4.75 -9.64
C ALA A 102 -9.52 -6.06 -9.93
N ASP A 103 -10.85 -5.98 -9.93
CA ASP A 103 -11.73 -7.11 -10.29
C ASP A 103 -11.70 -7.43 -11.79
N ARG A 104 -11.43 -6.42 -12.63
CA ARG A 104 -11.44 -6.54 -14.10
C ARG A 104 -10.23 -5.85 -14.70
N ALA A 105 -9.60 -6.49 -15.69
CA ALA A 105 -8.48 -5.91 -16.41
C ALA A 105 -8.57 -6.15 -17.93
N THR A 106 -8.19 -5.15 -18.73
CA THR A 106 -8.02 -5.23 -20.19
C THR A 106 -6.58 -4.91 -20.59
N GLY A 107 -6.21 -5.17 -21.85
CA GLY A 107 -4.83 -4.99 -22.33
C GLY A 107 -3.86 -6.07 -21.82
N GLN A 108 -4.37 -7.25 -21.44
CA GLN A 108 -3.56 -8.40 -21.04
C GLN A 108 -2.99 -9.14 -22.28
N LYS A 109 -1.80 -9.73 -22.13
CA LYS A 109 -1.27 -10.69 -23.11
C LYS A 109 -2.07 -12.00 -23.05
N GLU A 110 -1.99 -12.81 -24.11
CA GLU A 110 -2.52 -14.18 -24.11
C GLU A 110 -2.04 -14.96 -22.88
N GLY A 111 -2.96 -15.66 -22.21
CA GLY A 111 -2.72 -16.33 -20.93
C GLY A 111 -3.22 -15.56 -19.70
N GLY A 112 -3.57 -14.28 -19.84
CA GLY A 112 -4.11 -13.46 -18.76
C GLY A 112 -3.10 -13.19 -17.63
N GLN A 113 -3.54 -12.46 -16.61
CA GLN A 113 -2.80 -12.32 -15.36
C GLN A 113 -3.77 -12.60 -14.21
N ALA A 114 -3.30 -13.32 -13.19
CA ALA A 114 -4.07 -13.49 -11.97
C ALA A 114 -4.37 -12.12 -11.34
N LEU A 115 -5.64 -11.89 -11.05
CA LEU A 115 -6.14 -10.77 -10.27
C LEU A 115 -6.42 -11.27 -8.85
N LEU A 116 -6.01 -10.49 -7.86
CA LEU A 116 -6.41 -10.70 -6.48
C LEU A 116 -7.90 -10.39 -6.32
N GLY A 117 -8.33 -9.28 -6.92
CA GLY A 117 -9.67 -8.73 -6.77
C GLY A 117 -9.89 -8.02 -5.44
N GLY A 118 -11.10 -7.52 -5.24
CA GLY A 118 -11.54 -6.79 -4.06
C GLY A 118 -11.78 -5.30 -4.33
N LEU A 119 -11.20 -4.76 -5.40
CA LEU A 119 -11.47 -3.42 -5.89
C LEU A 119 -12.35 -3.49 -7.13
N ASP A 120 -13.63 -3.07 -7.01
CA ASP A 120 -14.60 -3.04 -8.10
C ASP A 120 -14.26 -1.95 -9.13
N CYS A 121 -13.20 -2.21 -9.89
CA CYS A 121 -12.67 -1.37 -10.93
C CYS A 121 -12.37 -2.21 -12.17
N LYS A 122 -12.49 -1.56 -13.33
CA LYS A 122 -11.95 -2.06 -14.59
C LYS A 122 -10.70 -1.27 -14.94
N VAL A 123 -9.57 -1.94 -15.03
CA VAL A 123 -8.27 -1.34 -15.31
C VAL A 123 -7.79 -1.69 -16.71
N HIS A 124 -7.23 -0.74 -17.43
CA HIS A 124 -6.49 -1.00 -18.67
C HIS A 124 -5.00 -1.01 -18.39
N ARG A 125 -4.31 -2.11 -18.71
CA ARG A 125 -2.85 -2.22 -18.54
C ARG A 125 -2.12 -1.33 -19.54
N ASN A 126 -1.02 -0.71 -19.12
CA ASN A 126 -0.17 0.12 -19.99
C ASN A 126 -0.99 1.11 -20.84
N PHE A 127 -1.98 1.77 -20.24
CA PHE A 127 -2.96 2.58 -20.95
C PHE A 127 -2.31 3.71 -21.76
N PHE A 128 -1.26 4.32 -21.21
CA PHE A 128 -0.50 5.41 -21.83
C PHE A 128 0.55 4.94 -22.85
N GLY A 129 0.61 3.63 -23.14
CA GLY A 129 1.48 3.04 -24.15
C GLY A 129 2.79 2.44 -23.60
N ALA A 130 3.75 2.28 -24.50
CA ALA A 130 5.00 1.56 -24.25
C ALA A 130 5.94 2.29 -23.27
N GLN A 131 7.02 1.62 -22.86
CA GLN A 131 7.97 2.09 -21.85
C GLN A 131 8.61 3.46 -22.13
N ILE A 132 8.69 3.83 -23.41
CA ILE A 132 9.16 5.14 -23.89
C ILE A 132 8.19 6.29 -23.58
N ASN A 133 6.94 6.01 -23.19
CA ASN A 133 5.91 6.98 -22.86
C ASN A 133 5.80 7.21 -21.35
N SER A 134 6.91 7.11 -20.61
CA SER A 134 6.90 7.50 -19.21
C SER A 134 6.82 9.02 -19.11
N PHE A 135 5.93 9.54 -18.28
CA PHE A 135 5.76 10.97 -18.10
C PHE A 135 5.47 11.32 -16.64
N GLU A 136 5.55 12.59 -16.34
CA GLU A 136 5.19 13.14 -15.05
C GLU A 136 4.26 14.33 -15.24
N THR A 137 3.38 14.54 -14.29
CA THR A 137 2.48 15.70 -14.28
C THR A 137 2.14 16.08 -12.85
N GLU A 138 1.70 17.31 -12.65
CA GLU A 138 1.14 17.77 -11.39
C GLU A 138 -0.37 17.51 -11.38
N LEU A 139 -0.84 16.82 -10.33
CA LEU A 139 -2.25 16.54 -10.13
C LEU A 139 -2.78 17.32 -8.90
N PRO A 140 -4.04 17.78 -8.92
CA PRO A 140 -4.67 18.38 -7.75
C PRO A 140 -4.72 17.41 -6.57
N VAL A 141 -4.60 17.94 -5.35
CA VAL A 141 -4.67 17.11 -4.15
C VAL A 141 -6.03 16.45 -3.95
N PRO A 142 -6.07 15.19 -3.48
CA PRO A 142 -7.31 14.51 -3.11
C PRO A 142 -7.87 15.09 -1.80
N GLN A 143 -8.97 15.84 -1.87
CA GLN A 143 -9.59 16.47 -0.70
C GLN A 143 -10.06 15.46 0.37
N ALA A 144 -10.35 14.22 -0.03
CA ALA A 144 -10.79 13.16 0.87
C ALA A 144 -9.69 12.61 1.78
N LEU A 145 -8.42 12.98 1.56
CA LEU A 145 -7.28 12.46 2.32
C LEU A 145 -6.68 13.54 3.23
N LYS A 146 -6.82 13.34 4.55
CA LYS A 146 -6.25 14.25 5.58
C LYS A 146 -4.76 14.52 5.41
N ALA A 147 -4.01 13.54 4.89
CA ALA A 147 -2.59 13.69 4.60
C ALA A 147 -2.26 14.85 3.63
N PHE A 148 -3.24 15.30 2.84
CA PHE A 148 -3.11 16.39 1.88
C PHE A 148 -3.75 17.71 2.33
N GLU A 149 -4.35 17.79 3.53
CA GLU A 149 -4.97 19.02 4.07
C GLU A 149 -3.96 20.16 4.26
N SER A 150 -2.68 19.80 4.49
CA SER A 150 -1.59 20.75 4.65
C SER A 150 -0.55 20.59 3.53
N GLY A 151 0.07 21.70 3.15
CA GLY A 151 1.11 21.75 2.12
C GLY A 151 0.61 22.21 0.75
N PRO A 152 1.38 21.91 -0.33
CA PRO A 152 1.06 22.33 -1.68
C PRO A 152 -0.28 21.78 -2.19
N GLN A 153 -0.98 22.57 -3.01
CA GLN A 153 -2.30 22.22 -3.57
C GLN A 153 -2.24 21.25 -4.77
N GLY A 154 -1.05 20.79 -5.13
CA GLY A 154 -0.82 19.72 -6.10
C GLY A 154 0.20 18.71 -5.59
N PHE A 155 0.32 17.58 -6.29
CA PHE A 155 1.37 16.59 -6.09
C PHE A 155 1.91 16.13 -7.45
N ARG A 156 3.19 15.79 -7.50
CA ARG A 156 3.83 15.25 -8.70
C ARG A 156 3.48 13.77 -8.83
N ALA A 157 2.94 13.37 -9.97
CA ALA A 157 2.57 12.00 -10.28
C ALA A 157 3.48 11.44 -11.39
N MET A 158 4.20 10.36 -11.07
CA MET A 158 5.11 9.68 -12.00
C MET A 158 4.40 8.51 -12.67
N PHE A 159 4.19 8.57 -13.98
CA PHE A 159 3.52 7.53 -14.77
C PHE A 159 4.55 6.76 -15.59
N ILE A 160 4.79 5.49 -15.26
CA ILE A 160 5.75 4.62 -15.94
C ILE A 160 5.03 3.37 -16.41
N ARG A 161 4.77 3.26 -17.72
CA ARG A 161 3.86 2.23 -18.29
C ARG A 161 2.56 2.11 -17.50
N ALA A 162 2.05 3.25 -17.03
CA ALA A 162 1.01 3.23 -16.03
C ALA A 162 -0.28 2.61 -16.58
N PRO A 163 -1.02 1.86 -15.74
CA PRO A 163 -2.40 1.51 -16.04
C PRO A 163 -3.30 2.76 -15.96
N ALA A 164 -4.55 2.61 -16.38
CA ALA A 164 -5.61 3.56 -16.08
C ALA A 164 -6.86 2.84 -15.58
N ILE A 165 -7.62 3.48 -14.68
CA ILE A 165 -8.91 2.96 -14.21
C ILE A 165 -9.99 3.53 -15.14
N LEU A 166 -10.61 2.64 -15.91
CA LEU A 166 -11.63 2.99 -16.90
C LEU A 166 -13.03 3.09 -16.29
N GLU A 167 -13.32 2.22 -15.33
CA GLU A 167 -14.61 2.15 -14.66
C GLU A 167 -14.37 1.92 -13.17
N ALA A 168 -15.14 2.60 -12.32
CA ALA A 168 -15.15 2.43 -10.87
C ALA A 168 -16.59 2.15 -10.42
N GLY A 169 -16.75 1.15 -9.55
CA GLY A 169 -18.04 0.77 -8.99
C GLY A 169 -18.61 1.83 -8.05
N PRO A 170 -19.90 1.72 -7.68
CA PRO A 170 -20.60 2.73 -6.87
C PRO A 170 -20.03 2.90 -5.45
N SER A 171 -19.34 1.88 -4.93
CA SER A 171 -18.69 1.92 -3.61
C SER A 171 -17.23 2.41 -3.66
N VAL A 172 -16.71 2.66 -4.86
CA VAL A 172 -15.33 3.10 -5.07
C VAL A 172 -15.29 4.63 -5.13
N GLU A 173 -14.53 5.22 -4.21
CA GLU A 173 -14.27 6.64 -4.18
C GLU A 173 -13.10 6.98 -5.11
N VAL A 174 -13.35 7.86 -6.08
CA VAL A 174 -12.29 8.39 -6.96
C VAL A 174 -11.57 9.53 -6.24
N LEU A 175 -10.28 9.33 -6.01
CA LEU A 175 -9.43 10.28 -5.29
C LEU A 175 -8.70 11.23 -6.25
N SER A 176 -8.33 10.77 -7.44
CA SER A 176 -7.62 11.58 -8.43
C SER A 176 -7.91 11.11 -9.86
N GLU A 177 -7.95 12.07 -10.78
CA GLU A 177 -8.22 11.88 -12.20
C GLU A 177 -7.15 12.57 -13.05
N TYR A 178 -6.81 11.98 -14.18
CA TYR A 178 -5.93 12.57 -15.19
C TYR A 178 -6.74 12.93 -16.44
N ARG A 179 -6.61 14.19 -16.88
CA ARG A 179 -7.20 14.67 -18.14
C ARG A 179 -6.31 14.25 -19.30
N LEU A 180 -6.89 13.54 -20.25
CA LEU A 180 -6.17 13.03 -21.42
C LEU A 180 -5.85 14.15 -22.40
N THR A 181 -4.64 14.12 -22.94
CA THR A 181 -4.20 14.97 -24.05
C THR A 181 -4.95 14.61 -25.34
N PRO A 182 -5.06 15.51 -26.33
CA PRO A 182 -5.73 15.20 -27.61
C PRO A 182 -5.20 13.92 -28.28
N SER A 183 -3.90 13.65 -28.19
CA SER A 183 -3.29 12.42 -28.70
C SER A 183 -3.71 11.16 -27.95
N GLU A 184 -3.83 11.24 -26.62
CA GLU A 184 -4.29 10.11 -25.80
C GLU A 184 -5.79 9.85 -26.02
N GLN A 185 -6.61 10.90 -26.15
CA GLN A 185 -8.04 10.80 -26.45
C GLN A 185 -8.29 10.05 -27.78
N ALA A 186 -7.48 10.34 -28.80
CA ALA A 186 -7.59 9.74 -30.13
C ALA A 186 -7.40 8.20 -30.12
N VAL A 187 -6.64 7.66 -29.16
CA VAL A 187 -6.41 6.21 -29.00
C VAL A 187 -7.20 5.58 -27.86
N SER A 188 -8.00 6.38 -27.14
CA SER A 188 -8.77 5.95 -25.96
C SER A 188 -10.29 6.02 -26.19
N ASN A 189 -10.73 5.84 -27.44
CA ASN A 189 -12.15 5.97 -27.84
C ASN A 189 -12.81 7.30 -27.41
N GLY A 190 -12.03 8.40 -27.40
CA GLY A 190 -12.54 9.73 -27.06
C GLY A 190 -12.79 9.97 -25.56
N LEU A 191 -12.28 9.12 -24.67
CA LEU A 191 -12.31 9.41 -23.22
C LEU A 191 -11.60 10.74 -22.93
N GLU A 192 -12.24 11.66 -22.20
CA GLU A 192 -11.63 12.94 -21.85
C GLU A 192 -10.68 12.85 -20.65
N LYS A 193 -10.94 11.90 -19.74
CA LYS A 193 -10.19 11.69 -18.51
C LYS A 193 -10.28 10.23 -18.06
N VAL A 194 -9.36 9.85 -17.18
CA VAL A 194 -9.33 8.54 -16.52
C VAL A 194 -9.02 8.68 -15.04
N SER A 195 -9.52 7.77 -14.21
CA SER A 195 -9.17 7.75 -12.79
C SER A 195 -7.78 7.15 -12.60
N VAL A 196 -7.00 7.77 -11.72
CA VAL A 196 -5.59 7.41 -11.46
C VAL A 196 -5.30 7.18 -9.97
N ALA A 197 -6.24 7.52 -9.08
CA ALA A 197 -6.23 7.06 -7.70
C ALA A 197 -7.65 6.81 -7.21
N VAL A 198 -7.85 5.71 -6.50
CA VAL A 198 -9.15 5.31 -5.94
C VAL A 198 -8.99 4.69 -4.55
N ARG A 199 -10.06 4.74 -3.77
CA ARG A 199 -10.18 4.05 -2.48
C ARG A 199 -11.50 3.30 -2.42
N SER A 200 -11.50 2.10 -1.86
CA SER A 200 -12.70 1.36 -1.53
C SER A 200 -12.48 0.59 -0.23
N LYS A 201 -13.24 0.93 0.81
CA LYS A 201 -13.07 0.36 2.17
C LYS A 201 -11.61 0.46 2.65
N ASN A 202 -10.95 -0.69 2.78
CA ASN A 202 -9.56 -0.87 3.21
C ASN A 202 -8.56 -0.94 2.02
N LEU A 203 -9.01 -0.75 0.79
CA LEU A 203 -8.16 -0.78 -0.39
C LEU A 203 -7.88 0.63 -0.90
N LEU A 204 -6.60 0.93 -1.08
CA LEU A 204 -6.11 2.10 -1.79
C LEU A 204 -5.45 1.63 -3.09
N ALA A 205 -5.62 2.38 -4.18
CA ALA A 205 -4.90 2.08 -5.40
C ALA A 205 -4.53 3.32 -6.19
N THR A 206 -3.31 3.34 -6.73
CA THR A 206 -2.77 4.45 -7.52
C THR A 206 -2.16 3.91 -8.82
N ALA A 207 -2.40 4.60 -9.94
CA ALA A 207 -1.83 4.26 -11.23
C ALA A 207 -0.38 4.76 -11.40
N PHE A 208 -0.03 5.83 -10.68
CA PHE A 208 1.30 6.42 -10.65
C PHE A 208 2.17 5.83 -9.53
N HIS A 209 3.45 6.23 -9.55
CA HIS A 209 4.51 5.81 -8.65
C HIS A 209 4.84 6.90 -7.60
N PRO A 210 4.11 6.99 -6.48
CA PRO A 210 4.36 7.97 -5.44
C PRO A 210 5.73 7.79 -4.77
N GLU A 211 6.26 6.57 -4.76
CA GLU A 211 7.56 6.21 -4.20
C GLU A 211 8.74 6.85 -4.94
N LEU A 212 8.54 7.27 -6.20
CA LEU A 212 9.56 7.91 -7.02
C LEU A 212 9.59 9.44 -6.87
N THR A 213 8.93 9.95 -5.83
CA THR A 213 8.92 11.38 -5.47
C THR A 213 9.34 11.56 -4.02
N GLU A 214 9.74 12.76 -3.62
CA GLU A 214 10.01 13.08 -2.20
C GLU A 214 8.73 13.31 -1.38
N ASP A 215 7.56 13.33 -2.01
CA ASP A 215 6.28 13.61 -1.38
C ASP A 215 5.71 12.34 -0.70
N CYS A 216 5.89 12.23 0.62
CA CYS A 216 5.39 11.10 1.40
C CYS A 216 3.87 11.17 1.70
N ARG A 217 3.10 12.15 1.20
CA ARG A 217 1.69 12.33 1.61
C ARG A 217 0.81 11.14 1.24
N TRP A 218 1.09 10.45 0.14
CA TRP A 218 0.38 9.20 -0.20
C TRP A 218 0.68 8.06 0.79
N HIS A 219 1.94 7.88 1.19
CA HIS A 219 2.31 6.90 2.22
C HIS A 219 1.72 7.26 3.58
N LYS A 220 1.70 8.55 3.94
CA LYS A 220 1.03 9.03 5.14
C LYS A 220 -0.47 8.71 5.11
N ALA A 221 -1.15 8.96 3.99
CA ALA A 221 -2.56 8.62 3.84
C ALA A 221 -2.83 7.13 4.02
N PHE A 222 -1.94 6.27 3.51
CA PHE A 222 -2.03 4.83 3.71
C PHE A 222 -1.81 4.44 5.19
N VAL A 223 -0.82 5.00 5.86
CA VAL A 223 -0.58 4.78 7.31
C VAL A 223 -1.78 5.22 8.14
N ASP A 224 -2.38 6.38 7.82
CA ASP A 224 -3.58 6.87 8.49
C ASP A 224 -4.75 5.87 8.32
N MET A 225 -4.91 5.30 7.12
CA MET A 225 -5.90 4.27 6.83
C MET A 225 -5.64 2.97 7.63
N VAL A 226 -4.38 2.57 7.81
CA VAL A 226 -3.98 1.43 8.66
C VAL A 226 -4.36 1.68 10.12
N ARG A 227 -4.02 2.84 10.67
CA ARG A 227 -4.36 3.23 12.05
C ARG A 227 -5.86 3.28 12.29
N GLU A 228 -6.62 3.78 11.32
CA GLU A 228 -8.08 3.80 11.36
C GLU A 228 -8.67 2.38 11.36
N GLY A 229 -8.06 1.44 10.64
CA GLY A 229 -8.43 0.01 10.66
C GLY A 229 -8.23 -0.62 12.03
N LEU A 230 -7.03 -0.50 12.60
CA LEU A 230 -6.69 -1.04 13.93
C LEU A 230 -7.61 -0.52 15.05
N SER A 231 -7.99 0.77 14.95
CA SER A 231 -8.89 1.41 15.91
C SER A 231 -10.33 0.87 15.86
N ARG A 232 -10.76 0.25 14.75
CA ARG A 232 -12.08 -0.37 14.61
C ARG A 232 -12.08 -1.77 15.22
N ASP A 233 -11.04 -2.56 14.95
CA ASP A 233 -10.89 -3.92 15.49
C ASP A 233 -10.81 -3.90 17.03
N GLY A 234 -10.12 -2.91 17.61
CA GLY A 234 -10.06 -2.72 19.06
C GLY A 234 -11.40 -2.35 19.72
N LYS A 235 -12.38 -1.83 18.96
CA LYS A 235 -13.70 -1.44 19.46
C LYS A 235 -14.75 -2.54 19.31
N GLU A 236 -14.60 -3.47 18.37
CA GLU A 236 -15.53 -4.59 18.17
C GLU A 236 -15.26 -5.78 19.12
N GLY A 237 -14.18 -5.76 19.90
CA GLY A 237 -13.73 -6.85 20.78
C GLY A 237 -14.28 -6.90 22.22
N LEU A 238 -15.25 -6.08 22.63
CA LEU A 238 -15.86 -6.18 23.96
C LEU A 238 -17.35 -6.57 23.93
N PRO A 239 -17.69 -7.87 24.12
CA PRO A 239 -19.00 -8.22 24.63
C PRO A 239 -19.11 -7.78 26.09
N GLN A 240 -20.07 -6.89 26.38
CA GLN A 240 -20.47 -6.61 27.77
C GLN A 240 -21.09 -7.88 28.37
N GLY A 241 -20.33 -8.56 29.22
CA GLY A 241 -20.78 -9.72 29.97
C GLY A 241 -19.98 -9.84 31.27
N SER A 242 -20.58 -9.41 32.37
CA SER A 242 -20.06 -9.49 33.73
C SER A 242 -19.75 -10.93 34.15
N GLY A 243 -18.53 -11.21 34.61
CA GLY A 243 -18.16 -12.52 35.18
C GLY A 243 -16.73 -12.62 35.71
N SER A 244 -16.53 -12.20 36.97
CA SER A 244 -15.57 -12.68 37.98
C SER A 244 -14.33 -13.52 37.56
N LEU A 245 -13.15 -12.91 37.76
CA LEU A 245 -11.88 -13.43 38.29
C LEU A 245 -11.35 -14.81 37.86
N GLY A 246 -10.23 -14.78 37.15
CA GLY A 246 -9.24 -15.86 37.08
C GLY A 246 -7.85 -15.27 36.80
N THR A 247 -6.97 -15.27 37.79
CA THR A 247 -5.58 -14.80 37.68
C THR A 247 -4.75 -15.79 36.86
N GLY A 248 -4.31 -15.39 35.67
CA GLY A 248 -3.39 -16.16 34.83
C GLY A 248 -2.27 -15.26 34.31
N SER A 249 -1.06 -15.48 34.82
CA SER A 249 0.18 -14.82 34.41
C SER A 249 0.52 -15.14 32.95
N LEU A 250 0.71 -14.11 32.12
CA LEU A 250 1.31 -14.22 30.79
C LEU A 250 2.62 -13.43 30.77
N SER A 251 3.71 -14.13 31.08
CA SER A 251 5.08 -13.65 30.89
C SER A 251 5.84 -14.67 30.06
N ASP A 252 5.75 -14.61 28.74
CA ASP A 252 6.84 -15.05 27.86
C ASP A 252 6.65 -14.52 26.44
N ARG A 253 7.29 -13.41 26.11
CA ARG A 253 7.69 -13.13 24.73
C ARG A 253 9.21 -13.23 24.71
N GLY A 254 9.69 -14.38 24.25
CA GLY A 254 11.10 -14.71 24.17
C GLY A 254 11.90 -13.65 23.43
N SER A 255 12.98 -13.21 24.06
CA SER A 255 14.03 -12.37 23.50
C SER A 255 14.85 -13.17 22.48
N GLY A 256 14.40 -13.18 21.23
CA GLY A 256 15.20 -13.66 20.10
C GLY A 256 16.37 -12.73 19.85
N LYS A 257 17.60 -13.21 20.06
CA LYS A 257 18.85 -12.51 19.71
C LYS A 257 18.84 -12.12 18.22
N LEU A 258 19.12 -10.86 17.93
CA LEU A 258 19.45 -10.36 16.59
C LEU A 258 20.64 -11.16 16.02
N PRO A 259 20.56 -11.68 14.78
CA PRO A 259 21.72 -12.27 14.12
C PRO A 259 22.75 -11.18 13.79
N ALA A 260 24.03 -11.54 13.86
CA ALA A 260 25.18 -10.66 13.62
C ALA A 260 25.14 -9.97 12.25
N ASP A 261 25.63 -8.72 12.23
CA ASP A 261 25.72 -7.86 11.05
C ASP A 261 26.39 -8.56 9.86
N LEU A 262 25.71 -8.52 8.71
CA LEU A 262 26.28 -8.90 7.42
C LEU A 262 27.12 -7.73 6.86
N PRO A 263 28.25 -8.00 6.17
CA PRO A 263 29.17 -6.97 5.72
C PRO A 263 28.52 -5.99 4.72
N VAL A 264 28.72 -4.70 4.98
CA VAL A 264 28.34 -3.59 4.10
C VAL A 264 29.32 -3.55 2.93
N TYR A 265 28.86 -3.93 1.73
CA TYR A 265 29.59 -3.66 0.49
C TYR A 265 29.41 -2.19 0.12
N LYS A 266 30.50 -1.42 0.14
CA LYS A 266 30.54 -0.05 -0.36
C LYS A 266 30.44 -0.08 -1.89
N ALA A 267 29.58 0.77 -2.43
CA ALA A 267 29.42 0.95 -3.86
C ALA A 267 30.65 1.66 -4.44
N ASP A 268 31.71 0.92 -4.75
CA ASP A 268 32.82 1.40 -5.60
C ASP A 268 33.64 0.26 -6.25
N ASP A 269 33.12 -0.96 -6.34
CA ASP A 269 33.77 -2.01 -7.14
C ASP A 269 33.21 -2.04 -8.57
N LYS A 270 33.88 -1.27 -9.44
CA LYS A 270 33.86 -1.46 -10.88
C LYS A 270 34.71 -2.68 -11.25
N LEU A 271 34.09 -3.68 -11.88
CA LEU A 271 34.47 -4.26 -13.18
C LEU A 271 33.46 -5.34 -13.58
#